data_AF-A0AA96Z4U9-F1
#
_entry.id   AF-A0AA96Z4U9-F1
#
_cell.length_a   1.000
_cell.length_b   1.000
_cell.length_c   1.000
_cell.angle_alpha   90.00
_cell.angle_beta   90.00
_cell.angle_gamma   90.00
#
_symmetry.space_group_name_H-M   'P 1'
#
loop_
_entity.id
_entity.type
_entity.pdbx_description
1 polymer ?
#
loop_
_entity_poly.entity_id
_entity_poly.type
_entity_poly.pdbx_seq_one_letter_code
_entity_poly.pdbx_strand_id
1 'polypeptide(L)'
;MKVDEIFDALLENLKVGDASTTIAARRDEITKALNKDFRSVEGSTANRLMVGSYGRHTAIRGVSDLDMIYILAASLRSSYSSETGPRRMLNRVRDDLTARYPNTDIRVDQ
;
A
#
# COMPACT_ATOMS: atom_id res chain seq x y z
N MET A 1 23.59 2.81 -32.51
CA MET A 1 23.29 2.26 -31.18
C MET A 1 23.70 0.80 -31.20
N LYS A 2 24.60 0.40 -30.31
CA LYS A 2 24.95 -1.01 -30.14
C LYS A 2 23.82 -1.74 -29.40
N VAL A 3 23.82 -3.07 -29.44
CA VAL A 3 22.75 -3.88 -28.83
C VAL A 3 22.69 -3.65 -27.31
N ASP A 4 23.83 -3.57 -26.65
CA ASP A 4 23.95 -3.24 -25.21
C ASP A 4 23.31 -1.89 -24.88
N GLU A 5 23.62 -0.84 -25.65
CA GLU A 5 23.04 0.50 -25.46
C GLU A 5 21.50 0.50 -25.61
N ILE A 6 20.96 -0.35 -26.50
CA ILE A 6 19.50 -0.51 -26.67
C ILE A 6 18.87 -1.16 -25.44
N PHE A 7 19.49 -2.22 -24.90
CA PHE A 7 18.98 -2.90 -23.71
C PHE A 7 19.07 -2.02 -22.45
N ASP A 8 20.14 -1.24 -22.30
CA ASP A 8 20.26 -0.29 -21.19
C ASP A 8 19.15 0.78 -21.25
N ALA A 9 18.92 1.35 -22.44
CA ALA A 9 17.84 2.30 -22.64
C ALA A 9 16.44 1.68 -22.38
N LEU A 10 16.23 0.42 -22.75
CA LEU A 10 15.00 -0.29 -22.45
C LEU A 10 14.80 -0.46 -20.94
N LEU A 11 15.82 -0.93 -20.22
CA LEU A 11 15.74 -1.14 -18.77
C LEU A 11 15.49 0.17 -18.02
N GLU A 12 16.11 1.27 -18.45
CA GLU A 12 15.84 2.60 -17.89
C GLU A 12 14.38 3.01 -18.10
N ASN A 13 13.85 2.78 -19.31
CA ASN A 13 12.47 3.11 -19.64
C ASN A 13 11.43 2.23 -18.92
N LEU A 14 11.82 1.02 -18.50
CA LEU A 14 10.96 0.14 -17.72
C LEU A 14 10.86 0.57 -16.25
N LYS A 15 11.79 1.35 -15.70
CA LYS A 15 11.69 1.82 -14.31
C LYS A 15 10.39 2.59 -14.09
N VAL A 16 9.79 2.43 -12.90
CA VAL A 16 8.55 3.09 -12.47
C VAL A 16 8.59 4.62 -12.70
N GLY A 17 9.77 5.23 -12.62
CA GLY A 17 9.98 6.64 -12.91
C GLY A 17 9.29 7.55 -11.90
N ASP A 18 8.74 8.67 -12.39
CA ASP A 18 8.19 9.75 -11.57
C ASP A 18 7.02 9.33 -10.67
N ALA A 19 6.28 8.28 -11.05
CA ALA A 19 5.18 7.74 -10.25
C ALA A 19 5.66 7.23 -8.87
N SER A 20 6.94 6.88 -8.73
CA SER A 20 7.52 6.36 -7.49
C SER A 20 7.34 7.31 -6.30
N THR A 21 7.48 8.62 -6.51
CA THR A 21 7.30 9.65 -5.47
C THR A 21 5.85 9.70 -4.98
N THR A 22 4.89 9.72 -5.90
CA THR A 22 3.45 9.74 -5.57
C THR A 22 3.02 8.46 -4.88
N ILE A 23 3.52 7.30 -5.35
CA ILE A 23 3.28 6.00 -4.72
C ILE A 23 3.80 6.00 -3.27
N ALA A 24 5.04 6.45 -3.06
CA ALA A 24 5.64 6.53 -1.72
C ALA A 24 4.85 7.46 -0.79
N ALA A 25 4.42 8.63 -1.26
CA ALA A 25 3.64 9.58 -0.49
C ALA A 25 2.27 9.00 -0.08
N ARG A 26 1.54 8.38 -1.01
CA ARG A 26 0.24 7.75 -0.73
C ARG A 26 0.38 6.60 0.26
N ARG A 27 1.33 5.70 0.03
CA ARG A 27 1.68 4.61 0.95
C ARG A 27 1.95 5.13 2.36
N ASP A 28 2.72 6.20 2.48
CA ASP A 28 3.08 6.77 3.77
C ASP A 28 1.88 7.34 4.53
N GLU A 29 1.00 8.06 3.84
CA GLU A 29 -0.22 8.62 4.43
C GLU A 29 -1.23 7.54 4.82
N ILE A 30 -1.41 6.50 3.99
CA ILE A 30 -2.20 5.31 4.36
C ILE A 30 -1.61 4.68 5.62
N THR A 31 -0.29 4.48 5.67
CA THR A 31 0.34 3.85 6.84
C THR A 31 0.18 4.69 8.11
N LYS A 32 0.29 6.02 8.03
CA LYS A 32 0.05 6.92 9.17
C LYS A 32 -1.37 6.78 9.71
N ALA A 33 -2.38 6.77 8.84
CA ALA A 33 -3.77 6.63 9.26
C ALA A 33 -4.00 5.31 10.04
N LEU A 34 -3.48 4.19 9.50
CA LEU A 34 -3.62 2.87 10.13
C LEU A 34 -2.76 2.73 11.41
N ASN A 35 -1.58 3.33 11.48
CA ASN A 35 -0.77 3.35 12.69
C ASN A 35 -1.46 4.12 13.83
N LYS A 36 -2.10 5.23 13.49
CA LYS A 36 -2.86 6.04 14.44
C LYS A 36 -4.04 5.27 15.02
N ASP A 37 -4.88 4.66 14.18
CA ASP A 37 -6.06 3.92 14.64
C ASP A 37 -5.68 2.62 15.38
N PHE A 38 -4.90 1.73 14.74
CA PHE A 38 -4.69 0.39 15.28
C PHE A 38 -3.65 0.32 16.41
N ARG A 39 -2.83 1.36 16.58
CA ARG A 39 -1.69 1.33 17.50
C ARG A 39 -1.44 2.62 18.27
N SER A 40 -2.16 3.71 17.97
CA SER A 40 -1.95 5.02 18.60
C SER A 40 -0.51 5.52 18.49
N VAL A 41 0.16 5.21 17.38
CA VAL A 41 1.52 5.68 17.09
C VAL A 41 1.54 6.56 15.85
N GLU A 42 2.45 7.53 15.85
CA GLU A 42 2.68 8.41 14.72
C GLU A 42 3.72 7.82 13.76
N GLY A 43 3.67 8.26 12.50
CA GLY A 43 4.66 7.89 11.47
C GLY A 43 4.19 6.82 10.49
N SER A 44 4.98 6.63 9.43
CA SER A 44 4.60 5.88 8.23
C SER A 44 5.41 4.61 7.99
N THR A 45 6.44 4.32 8.78
CA THR A 45 7.40 3.24 8.46
C THR A 45 7.12 1.93 9.17
N ALA A 46 6.54 1.99 10.37
CA ALA A 46 6.24 0.82 11.16
C ALA A 46 5.00 0.07 10.64
N ASN A 47 4.94 -1.23 10.92
CA ASN A 47 3.77 -2.10 10.72
C ASN A 47 3.28 -2.21 9.27
N ARG A 48 4.14 -1.96 8.28
CA ARG A 48 3.83 -2.16 6.86
C ARG A 48 4.85 -3.06 6.19
N LEU A 49 4.43 -3.73 5.13
CA LEU A 49 5.30 -4.42 4.19
C LEU A 49 4.86 -4.12 2.76
N MET A 50 5.81 -3.73 1.93
CA MET A 50 5.57 -3.62 0.48
C MET A 50 5.67 -5.00 -0.13
N VAL A 51 4.63 -5.42 -0.84
CA VAL A 51 4.56 -6.72 -1.49
C VAL A 51 4.22 -6.53 -2.96
N GLY A 52 3.84 -7.61 -3.65
CA GLY A 52 3.46 -7.55 -5.06
C GLY A 52 4.63 -7.20 -5.97
N SER A 53 4.30 -6.64 -7.15
CA SER A 53 5.31 -6.24 -8.15
C SER A 53 6.23 -5.13 -7.62
N TYR A 54 5.68 -4.17 -6.88
CA TYR A 54 6.44 -3.06 -6.33
C TYR A 54 7.43 -3.53 -5.26
N GLY A 55 6.98 -4.36 -4.31
CA GLY A 55 7.84 -4.91 -3.25
C GLY A 55 8.92 -5.86 -3.76
N ARG A 56 8.71 -6.52 -4.91
CA ARG A 56 9.71 -7.40 -5.56
C ARG A 56 10.60 -6.67 -6.58
N HIS A 57 10.47 -5.36 -6.74
CA HIS A 57 11.18 -4.58 -7.75
C HIS A 57 10.94 -5.03 -9.20
N THR A 58 9.75 -5.57 -9.48
CA THR A 58 9.31 -5.95 -10.83
C THR A 58 8.18 -5.06 -11.36
N ALA A 59 7.76 -4.05 -10.60
CA ALA A 59 6.86 -3.02 -11.11
C ALA A 59 7.58 -2.17 -12.16
N ILE A 60 6.89 -1.89 -13.27
CA ILE A 60 7.43 -1.10 -14.38
C ILE A 60 6.68 0.22 -14.53
N ARG A 61 7.19 1.09 -15.41
CA ARG A 61 6.50 2.34 -15.81
C ARG A 61 5.05 2.03 -16.21
N GLY A 62 4.12 2.81 -15.66
CA GLY A 62 2.68 2.62 -15.88
C GLY A 62 2.00 1.67 -14.90
N VAL A 63 2.68 1.22 -13.83
CA VAL A 63 2.05 0.48 -12.74
C VAL A 63 0.86 1.26 -12.14
N SER A 64 -0.31 0.62 -12.10
CA SER A 64 -1.54 1.15 -11.52
C SER A 64 -1.68 0.81 -10.04
N ASP A 65 -1.42 -0.46 -9.71
CA ASP A 65 -1.75 -1.03 -8.42
C ASP A 65 -0.53 -1.13 -7.51
N LEU A 66 -0.76 -0.86 -6.22
CA LEU A 66 0.24 -0.97 -5.17
C LEU A 66 -0.24 -1.99 -4.14
N ASP A 67 0.44 -3.13 -4.07
CA ASP A 67 0.17 -4.12 -3.03
C ASP A 67 0.95 -3.80 -1.75
N MET A 68 0.22 -3.67 -0.64
CA MET A 68 0.78 -3.40 0.68
C MET A 68 0.08 -4.25 1.74
N ILE A 69 0.85 -4.79 2.69
CA ILE A 69 0.33 -5.43 3.90
C ILE A 69 0.50 -4.46 5.06
N TYR A 70 -0.57 -4.25 5.83
CA TYR A 70 -0.50 -3.65 7.16
C TYR A 70 -0.56 -4.75 8.23
N ILE A 71 0.38 -4.74 9.18
CA ILE A 71 0.51 -5.73 10.23
C ILE A 71 -0.25 -5.26 11.47
N LEU A 72 -1.44 -5.82 11.68
CA LEU A 72 -2.29 -5.53 12.82
C LEU A 72 -1.63 -5.89 14.16
N ALA A 73 -2.01 -5.18 15.22
CA ALA A 73 -1.59 -5.51 16.58
C ALA A 73 -2.16 -6.89 16.98
N ALA A 74 -1.32 -7.75 17.58
CA ALA A 74 -1.73 -9.10 17.99
C ALA A 74 -2.91 -9.09 18.98
N SER A 75 -3.02 -8.04 19.80
CA SER A 75 -4.13 -7.82 20.73
C SER A 75 -5.51 -7.74 20.06
N LEU A 76 -5.57 -7.34 18.78
CA LEU A 76 -6.84 -7.24 18.04
C LEU A 76 -7.33 -8.61 17.53
N ARG A 77 -6.47 -9.63 17.50
CA ARG A 77 -6.78 -10.92 16.84
C ARG A 77 -8.07 -11.56 17.34
N SER A 78 -8.29 -11.58 18.65
CA SER A 78 -9.50 -12.17 19.26
C SER A 78 -10.76 -11.39 18.90
N SER A 79 -10.68 -10.08 18.67
CA SER A 79 -11.83 -9.22 18.33
C SER A 79 -12.36 -9.47 16.90
N TYR A 80 -11.55 -10.13 16.06
CA TYR A 80 -11.87 -10.40 14.65
C TYR A 80 -11.81 -11.90 14.31
N SER A 81 -11.94 -12.80 15.29
CA SER A 81 -11.84 -14.26 15.07
C SER A 81 -13.13 -14.93 14.55
N SER A 82 -14.26 -14.24 14.61
CA SER A 82 -15.53 -14.73 14.05
C SER A 82 -15.49 -14.79 12.52
N GLU A 83 -16.41 -15.54 11.89
CA GLU A 83 -16.54 -15.63 10.41
C GLU A 83 -16.64 -14.25 9.73
N THR A 84 -17.36 -13.31 10.32
CA THR A 84 -17.49 -11.94 9.77
C THR A 84 -16.30 -11.02 10.11
N GLY A 85 -15.33 -11.51 10.87
CA GLY A 85 -14.17 -10.77 11.38
C GLY A 85 -13.32 -10.14 10.28
N PRO A 86 -12.86 -10.89 9.26
CA PRO A 86 -12.10 -10.34 8.15
C PRO A 86 -12.83 -9.18 7.45
N ARG A 87 -14.13 -9.31 7.18
CA ARG A 87 -14.92 -8.26 6.54
C ARG A 87 -15.05 -7.02 7.43
N ARG A 88 -15.28 -7.20 8.74
CA ARG A 88 -15.31 -6.09 9.71
C ARG A 88 -13.96 -5.36 9.77
N MET A 89 -12.85 -6.07 9.68
CA MET A 89 -11.51 -5.47 9.64
C MET A 89 -11.34 -4.61 8.38
N LEU A 90 -11.67 -5.15 7.21
CA LEU A 90 -11.60 -4.41 5.96
C LEU A 90 -12.50 -3.18 5.96
N ASN A 91 -13.71 -3.28 6.53
CA ASN A 91 -14.61 -2.13 6.67
C ASN A 91 -14.01 -1.04 7.57
N ARG A 92 -13.37 -1.41 8.68
CA ARG A 92 -12.69 -0.44 9.56
C ARG A 92 -11.54 0.26 8.83
N VAL A 93 -10.71 -0.49 8.10
CA VAL A 93 -9.65 0.08 7.26
C VAL A 93 -10.23 1.04 6.22
N ARG A 94 -11.31 0.65 5.54
CA ARG A 94 -12.02 1.55 4.61
C ARG A 94 -12.43 2.84 5.30
N ASP A 95 -13.04 2.75 6.49
CA ASP A 95 -13.54 3.92 7.22
C ASP A 95 -12.39 4.87 7.63
N ASP A 96 -11.25 4.34 8.09
CA ASP A 96 -10.05 5.14 8.38
C ASP A 96 -9.53 5.87 7.14
N LEU A 97 -9.51 5.18 5.99
CA LEU A 97 -9.03 5.77 4.75
C LEU A 97 -10.01 6.76 4.14
N THR A 98 -11.33 6.53 4.26
CA THR A 98 -12.36 7.49 3.86
C THR A 98 -12.26 8.78 4.69
N ALA A 99 -11.99 8.66 6.00
CA ALA A 99 -11.75 9.83 6.84
C ALA A 99 -10.51 10.63 6.40
N ARG A 100 -9.45 9.94 5.94
CA ARG A 100 -8.23 10.57 5.43
C ARG A 100 -8.39 11.17 4.03
N TYR A 101 -9.21 10.54 3.18
CA TYR A 101 -9.40 10.87 1.77
C TYR A 101 -10.91 11.00 1.43
N PRO A 102 -11.60 12.04 1.93
CA PRO A 102 -13.06 12.16 1.82
C PRO A 102 -13.57 12.30 0.38
N ASN A 103 -12.69 12.69 -0.55
CA ASN A 103 -13.02 12.89 -1.97
C ASN A 103 -12.52 11.73 -2.85
N THR A 104 -12.20 10.57 -2.28
CA THR A 104 -11.73 9.39 -3.01
C THR A 104 -12.72 8.25 -2.82
N ASP A 105 -13.03 7.53 -3.91
CA ASP A 105 -13.83 6.31 -3.82
C ASP A 105 -13.00 5.20 -3.20
N ILE A 106 -13.44 4.74 -2.02
CA ILE A 106 -12.77 3.70 -1.24
C ILE A 106 -13.81 2.63 -0.89
N ARG A 107 -13.54 1.42 -1.36
CA ARG A 107 -14.43 0.27 -1.19
C ARG A 107 -13.69 -0.92 -0.61
N VAL A 108 -14.43 -1.75 0.12
CA VAL A 108 -13.99 -3.11 0.43
C VAL A 108 -14.36 -3.98 -0.76
N ASP A 109 -13.37 -4.62 -1.37
CA ASP A 109 -13.63 -5.52 -2.49
C ASP A 109 -14.43 -6.74 -2.04
N GLN A 110 -15.30 -7.24 -2.93
CA GLN A 110 -16.33 -8.21 -2.57
C GLN A 110 -15.81 -9.64 -2.51
#